data_AF-A0AAX6FHC7-F1
#
_entry.id   AF-A0AAX6FHC7-F1
#
_cell.length_a   1.000
_cell.length_b   1.000
_cell.length_c   1.000
_cell.angle_alpha   90.00
_cell.angle_beta   90.00
_cell.angle_gamma   90.00
#
_symmetry.space_group_name_H-M   'P 1'
#
loop_
_entity.id
_entity.type
_entity.pdbx_description
1 polymer ?
#
loop_
_entity_poly.entity_id
_entity_poly.type
_entity_poly.pdbx_seq_one_letter_code
_entity_poly.pdbx_strand_id
1 'polypeptide(L)'
;MNALAATSRNFKQAAKLLGLDAKLEKSLLIPFREIKVECTIPKDDGSLASFVGFRVQHDNARGPMKGGIRYHHEVDPDEVNALAQLMTWKTAVANIPYGGAKGGIGCSPGDLSISELERLTRVFTQKIHDLIGIHTDVPAPDMGTNSQTMAWILDEYSSFMGIHLLL
;
A
#
# COMPACT_ATOMS: atom_id res chain seq x y z
N MET A 1 -5.65 13.89 -16.20
CA MET A 1 -5.22 14.67 -15.02
C MET A 1 -4.52 13.68 -14.10
N ASN A 2 -3.31 13.98 -13.62
CA ASN A 2 -2.57 13.09 -12.72
C ASN A 2 -3.39 12.82 -11.43
N ALA A 3 -3.37 11.57 -10.93
CA ALA A 3 -4.20 11.14 -9.81
C ALA A 3 -3.90 11.94 -8.53
N LEU A 4 -2.63 12.15 -8.20
CA LEU A 4 -2.20 12.90 -7.02
C LEU A 4 -2.61 14.38 -7.10
N ALA A 5 -2.50 14.97 -8.28
CA ALA A 5 -2.93 16.36 -8.51
C ALA A 5 -4.45 16.54 -8.32
N ALA A 6 -5.25 15.57 -8.77
CA ALA A 6 -6.70 15.59 -8.59
C ALA A 6 -7.08 15.45 -7.10
N THR A 7 -6.47 14.50 -6.38
CA THR A 7 -6.72 14.30 -4.95
C THR A 7 -6.30 15.50 -4.11
N SER A 8 -5.11 16.06 -4.38
CA SER A 8 -4.58 17.24 -3.70
C SER A 8 -5.49 18.46 -3.90
N ARG A 9 -6.10 18.60 -5.08
CA ARG A 9 -7.07 19.68 -5.36
C ARG A 9 -8.30 19.56 -4.46
N ASN A 10 -8.87 18.36 -4.36
CA ASN A 10 -10.04 18.11 -3.51
C ASN A 10 -9.72 18.36 -2.04
N PHE A 11 -8.55 17.91 -1.56
CA PHE A 11 -8.10 18.19 -0.20
C PHE A 11 -7.99 19.69 0.07
N LYS A 12 -7.34 20.46 -0.81
CA LYS A 12 -7.19 21.92 -0.65
C LYS A 12 -8.54 22.64 -0.61
N GLN A 13 -9.51 22.19 -1.40
CA GLN A 13 -10.86 22.75 -1.35
C GLN A 13 -11.53 22.49 0.01
N ALA A 14 -11.41 21.27 0.56
CA ALA A 14 -11.91 20.94 1.88
C ALA A 14 -11.19 21.73 3.00
N ALA A 15 -9.87 21.83 2.95
CA ALA A 15 -9.07 22.60 3.91
C ALA A 15 -9.49 24.08 3.94
N LYS A 16 -9.75 24.68 2.78
CA LYS A 16 -10.26 26.06 2.68
C LYS A 16 -11.64 26.21 3.33
N LEU A 17 -12.54 25.25 3.14
CA LEU A 17 -13.87 25.28 3.78
C LEU A 17 -13.79 25.17 5.30
N LEU A 18 -12.81 24.42 5.81
CA LEU A 18 -12.56 24.26 7.25
C LEU A 18 -11.81 25.45 7.87
N GLY A 19 -11.29 26.39 7.06
CA GLY A 19 -10.40 27.45 7.54
C GLY A 19 -9.14 26.90 8.20
N LEU A 20 -8.60 25.80 7.66
CA LEU A 20 -7.48 25.08 8.27
C LEU A 20 -6.21 25.93 8.27
N ASP A 21 -5.43 25.87 9.35
CA ASP A 21 -4.12 26.53 9.41
C ASP A 21 -3.18 25.98 8.32
N ALA A 22 -2.44 26.88 7.67
CA ALA A 22 -1.60 26.53 6.53
C ALA A 22 -0.47 25.53 6.88
N LYS A 23 0.03 25.53 8.12
CA LYS A 23 1.06 24.59 8.56
C LYS A 23 0.46 23.19 8.72
N LEU A 24 -0.74 23.12 9.29
CA LEU A 24 -1.48 21.86 9.42
C LEU A 24 -1.90 21.32 8.05
N GLU A 25 -2.40 22.17 7.15
CA GLU A 25 -2.72 21.79 5.77
C GLU A 25 -1.50 21.16 5.07
N LYS A 26 -0.33 21.79 5.18
CA LYS A 26 0.90 21.27 4.59
C LYS A 26 1.30 19.92 5.21
N SER A 27 1.18 19.78 6.53
CA SER A 27 1.51 18.52 7.22
C SER A 27 0.60 17.38 6.76
N LEU A 28 -0.69 17.64 6.58
CA LEU A 28 -1.69 16.64 6.17
C LEU A 28 -1.62 16.26 4.68
N LEU A 29 -0.90 17.04 3.87
CA LEU A 29 -0.65 16.72 2.45
C LEU A 29 0.56 15.81 2.24
N ILE A 30 1.55 15.87 3.14
CA ILE A 30 2.81 15.14 3.00
C ILE A 30 2.63 13.75 3.64
N PRO A 31 2.89 12.66 2.90
CA PRO A 31 2.81 11.33 3.47
C PRO A 31 3.85 11.15 4.59
N PHE A 32 3.46 10.46 5.66
CA PHE A 32 4.34 10.09 6.76
C PHE A 32 5.60 9.33 6.28
N ARG A 33 5.45 8.45 5.29
CA ARG A 33 6.55 7.68 4.70
C ARG A 33 6.18 7.16 3.31
N GLU A 34 7.14 7.19 2.39
CA GLU A 34 7.03 6.60 1.05
C GLU A 34 8.17 5.58 0.84
N ILE A 35 7.83 4.36 0.45
CA ILE A 35 8.81 3.29 0.21
C ILE A 35 8.68 2.76 -1.21
N LYS A 36 9.82 2.60 -1.88
CA LYS A 36 10.00 1.93 -3.17
C LYS A 36 11.00 0.79 -3.00
N VAL A 37 10.62 -0.42 -3.44
CA VAL A 37 11.45 -1.63 -3.29
C VAL A 37 11.56 -2.37 -4.62
N GLU A 38 12.71 -2.99 -4.87
CA GLU A 38 12.86 -3.95 -5.94
C GLU A 38 12.36 -5.34 -5.50
N CYS A 39 11.57 -5.97 -6.37
CA CYS A 39 11.06 -7.32 -6.20
C CYS A 39 11.49 -8.18 -7.38
N THR A 40 12.63 -8.85 -7.27
CA THR A 40 13.14 -9.77 -8.30
C THR A 40 12.73 -11.20 -8.00
N ILE A 41 12.19 -11.90 -8.98
CA ILE A 41 11.83 -13.32 -8.87
C ILE A 41 12.39 -14.13 -10.04
N PRO A 42 12.68 -15.42 -9.83
CA PRO A 42 12.80 -16.36 -10.93
C PRO A 42 11.41 -16.64 -11.53
N LYS A 43 11.33 -16.58 -12.85
CA LYS A 43 10.20 -17.04 -13.65
C LYS A 43 10.21 -18.56 -13.77
N ASP A 44 9.08 -19.13 -14.19
CA ASP A 44 8.95 -20.58 -14.35
C ASP A 44 9.86 -21.15 -15.46
N ASP A 45 10.27 -20.32 -16.42
CA ASP A 45 11.25 -20.67 -17.47
C ASP A 45 12.73 -20.56 -17.03
N GLY A 46 12.97 -20.18 -15.77
CA GLY A 46 14.31 -20.00 -15.19
C GLY A 46 14.93 -18.62 -15.44
N SER A 47 14.30 -17.74 -16.23
CA SER A 47 14.73 -16.34 -16.36
C SER A 47 14.44 -15.52 -15.09
N LEU A 48 15.06 -14.35 -14.96
CA LEU A 48 14.77 -13.42 -13.87
C LEU A 48 13.88 -12.28 -14.35
N ALA A 49 12.90 -11.89 -13.53
CA ALA A 49 12.09 -10.71 -13.73
C ALA A 49 12.17 -9.80 -12.49
N SER A 50 12.47 -8.52 -12.70
CA SER A 50 12.46 -7.49 -11.65
C SER A 50 11.22 -6.62 -11.76
N PHE A 51 10.53 -6.45 -10.63
CA PHE A 51 9.37 -5.58 -10.48
C PHE A 51 9.67 -4.47 -9.47
N VAL A 52 8.91 -3.38 -9.54
CA VAL A 52 8.96 -2.30 -8.56
C VAL A 52 7.71 -2.36 -7.69
N GLY A 53 7.92 -2.50 -6.40
CA GLY A 53 6.88 -2.43 -5.38
C GLY A 53 6.89 -1.10 -4.65
N PHE A 54 5.72 -0.66 -4.19
CA PHE A 54 5.52 0.56 -3.43
C PHE A 54 4.70 0.28 -2.18
N ARG A 55 5.04 0.97 -1.08
CA ARG A 55 4.17 1.12 0.09
C ARG A 55 4.24 2.58 0.54
N VAL A 56 3.11 3.27 0.50
CA VAL A 56 2.95 4.64 1.01
C VAL A 56 2.12 4.59 2.28
N GLN A 57 2.66 5.19 3.32
CA GLN A 57 2.08 5.36 4.64
C GLN A 57 1.78 6.85 4.79
N HIS A 58 0.52 7.25 4.63
CA HIS A 58 0.17 8.66 4.50
C HIS A 58 0.02 9.35 5.86
N ASP A 59 -0.82 8.82 6.74
CA ASP A 59 -1.08 9.42 8.06
C ASP A 59 -1.47 8.34 9.06
N ASN A 60 -1.00 8.46 10.30
CA ASN A 60 -1.24 7.52 11.40
C ASN A 60 -1.85 8.19 12.64
N ALA A 61 -2.35 9.43 12.54
CA ALA A 61 -2.80 10.20 13.70
C ALA A 61 -4.00 9.59 14.42
N ARG A 62 -4.84 8.82 13.70
CA ARG A 62 -6.04 8.16 14.25
C ARG A 62 -5.85 6.68 14.62
N GLY A 63 -4.64 6.13 14.42
CA GLY A 63 -4.34 4.72 14.69
C GLY A 63 -3.43 4.09 13.63
N PRO A 64 -3.31 2.75 13.61
CA PRO A 64 -2.52 2.03 12.62
C PRO A 64 -2.95 2.40 11.19
N MET A 65 -2.03 2.32 10.25
CA MET A 65 -2.37 2.63 8.86
C MET A 65 -3.12 1.47 8.21
N LYS A 66 -4.03 1.78 7.29
CA LYS A 66 -4.81 0.78 6.58
C LYS A 66 -4.86 1.08 5.10
N GLY A 67 -4.64 0.05 4.28
CA GLY A 67 -5.05 0.06 2.89
C GLY A 67 -4.44 -1.01 2.01
N GLY A 68 -5.09 -1.21 0.87
CA GLY A 68 -4.87 -2.37 0.02
C GLY A 68 -3.55 -2.35 -0.77
N ILE A 69 -3.22 -3.50 -1.35
CA ILE A 69 -2.10 -3.70 -2.29
C ILE A 69 -2.68 -3.96 -3.67
N ARG A 70 -2.29 -3.15 -4.66
CA ARG A 70 -2.74 -3.26 -6.05
C ARG A 70 -1.69 -3.92 -6.93
N TYR A 71 -2.08 -4.92 -7.73
CA TYR A 71 -1.26 -5.44 -8.81
C TYR A 71 -1.84 -4.99 -10.15
N HIS A 72 -1.17 -4.04 -10.79
CA HIS A 72 -1.60 -3.48 -12.08
C HIS A 72 -0.41 -2.87 -12.81
N HIS A 73 -0.41 -2.92 -14.15
CA HIS A 73 0.71 -2.46 -14.97
C HIS A 73 0.91 -0.93 -14.91
N GLU A 74 -0.15 -0.18 -14.58
CA GLU A 74 -0.12 1.27 -14.42
C GLU A 74 0.24 1.72 -12.98
N VAL A 75 0.59 0.82 -12.08
CA VAL A 75 0.99 1.23 -10.72
C VAL A 75 2.25 2.09 -10.79
N ASP A 76 2.11 3.32 -10.31
CA ASP A 76 3.18 4.31 -10.20
C ASP A 76 3.16 5.02 -8.83
N PRO A 77 4.22 5.78 -8.48
CA PRO A 77 4.28 6.47 -7.18
C PRO A 77 3.15 7.48 -6.95
N ASP A 78 2.69 8.19 -7.99
CA ASP A 78 1.66 9.22 -7.86
C ASP A 78 0.29 8.59 -7.59
N GLU A 79 -0.02 7.47 -8.26
CA GLU A 79 -1.24 6.70 -8.02
C GLU A 79 -1.29 6.18 -6.59
N VAL A 80 -0.21 5.55 -6.11
CA VAL A 80 -0.16 4.96 -4.77
C VAL A 80 -0.26 6.06 -3.69
N ASN A 81 0.39 7.20 -3.89
CA ASN A 81 0.26 8.37 -3.01
C ASN A 81 -1.16 8.90 -2.96
N ALA A 82 -1.79 9.11 -4.12
CA ALA A 82 -3.16 9.59 -4.22
C ALA A 82 -4.15 8.68 -3.47
N LEU A 83 -4.00 7.36 -3.63
CA LEU A 83 -4.84 6.37 -2.99
C LEU A 83 -4.57 6.24 -1.48
N ALA A 84 -3.32 6.38 -1.03
CA ALA A 84 -2.98 6.38 0.40
C ALA A 84 -3.57 7.60 1.13
N GLN A 85 -3.52 8.77 0.49
CA GLN A 85 -4.18 9.97 0.98
C GLN A 85 -5.70 9.78 1.08
N LEU A 86 -6.35 9.22 0.06
CA LEU A 86 -7.78 8.90 0.10
C LEU A 86 -8.12 7.88 1.20
N MET A 87 -7.23 6.93 1.52
CA MET A 87 -7.44 6.00 2.63
C MET A 87 -7.47 6.71 3.99
N THR A 88 -6.68 7.76 4.19
CA THR A 88 -6.71 8.59 5.41
C THR A 88 -8.07 9.26 5.57
N TRP A 89 -8.57 9.89 4.51
CA TRP A 89 -9.88 10.56 4.57
C TRP A 89 -11.03 9.57 4.70
N LYS A 90 -10.98 8.46 3.97
CA LYS A 90 -12.03 7.43 4.00
C LYS A 90 -12.19 6.82 5.39
N THR A 91 -11.07 6.50 6.05
CA THR A 91 -11.09 5.92 7.41
C THR A 91 -11.57 6.93 8.46
N ALA A 92 -11.25 8.22 8.29
CA ALA A 92 -11.81 9.30 9.09
C ALA A 92 -13.33 9.45 8.89
N VAL A 93 -13.81 9.46 7.64
CA VAL A 93 -15.24 9.55 7.31
C VAL A 93 -16.01 8.33 7.83
N ALA A 94 -15.45 7.12 7.69
CA ALA A 94 -16.05 5.90 8.22
C ALA A 94 -15.98 5.80 9.75
N ASN A 95 -15.31 6.74 10.42
CA ASN A 95 -15.10 6.79 11.86
C ASN A 95 -14.53 5.48 12.46
N ILE A 96 -13.55 4.88 11.78
CA ILE A 96 -12.81 3.70 12.26
C ILE A 96 -11.42 4.12 12.73
N PRO A 97 -10.79 3.44 13.71
CA PRO A 97 -9.54 3.86 14.35
C PRO A 97 -8.31 3.48 13.50
N TYR A 98 -8.29 3.92 12.25
CA TYR A 98 -7.20 3.74 11.31
C TYR A 98 -6.80 5.06 10.68
N GLY A 99 -5.52 5.14 10.31
CA GLY A 99 -4.98 6.09 9.35
C GLY A 99 -5.04 5.55 7.91
N GLY A 100 -4.24 6.11 7.01
CA GLY A 100 -4.23 5.74 5.59
C GLY A 100 -2.88 5.23 5.09
N ALA A 101 -2.92 4.12 4.36
CA ALA A 101 -1.79 3.63 3.57
C ALA A 101 -2.28 3.03 2.25
N LYS A 102 -1.36 2.81 1.31
CA LYS A 102 -1.61 2.04 0.09
C LYS A 102 -0.32 1.41 -0.39
N GLY A 103 -0.40 0.27 -1.04
CA GLY A 103 0.74 -0.29 -1.76
C GLY A 103 0.36 -0.80 -3.13
N GLY A 104 1.36 -1.22 -3.87
CA GLY A 104 1.15 -1.88 -5.15
C GLY A 104 2.44 -2.34 -5.79
N ILE A 105 2.32 -3.17 -6.82
CA ILE A 105 3.43 -3.61 -7.66
C ILE A 105 3.01 -3.37 -9.12
N GLY A 106 3.93 -2.76 -9.88
CA GLY A 106 3.78 -2.58 -11.33
C GLY A 106 3.92 -3.92 -12.04
N CYS A 107 2.84 -4.68 -12.18
CA CYS A 107 2.80 -5.96 -12.89
C CYS A 107 1.42 -6.24 -13.49
N SER A 108 1.38 -7.14 -14.47
CA SER A 108 0.14 -7.69 -15.04
C SER A 108 -0.09 -9.09 -14.47
N PRO A 109 -1.01 -9.29 -13.51
CA PRO A 109 -1.22 -10.61 -12.91
C PRO A 109 -1.61 -11.70 -13.91
N GLY A 110 -2.25 -11.34 -15.02
CA GLY A 110 -2.62 -12.28 -16.08
C GLY A 110 -1.42 -12.83 -16.88
N ASP A 111 -0.26 -12.17 -16.80
CA ASP A 111 0.96 -12.57 -17.51
C ASP A 111 1.89 -13.43 -16.62
N LEU A 112 1.49 -13.67 -15.36
CA LEU A 112 2.25 -14.43 -14.38
C LEU A 112 1.50 -15.71 -14.03
N SER A 113 2.23 -16.80 -13.88
CA SER A 113 1.66 -18.03 -13.32
C SER A 113 1.28 -17.82 -11.85
N ILE A 114 0.46 -18.72 -11.30
CA ILE A 114 0.12 -18.71 -9.86
C ILE A 114 1.39 -18.82 -9.01
N SER A 115 2.35 -19.66 -9.43
CA SER A 115 3.62 -19.84 -8.74
C SER A 115 4.49 -18.58 -8.79
N GLU A 116 4.52 -17.87 -9.92
CA GLU A 116 5.22 -16.59 -10.07
C GLU A 116 4.56 -15.49 -9.21
N LEU A 117 3.22 -15.45 -9.16
CA LEU A 117 2.48 -14.51 -8.31
C LEU A 117 2.74 -14.75 -6.83
N GLU A 118 2.79 -16.01 -6.39
CA GLU A 118 3.14 -16.34 -5.01
C GLU A 118 4.56 -15.85 -4.69
N ARG A 119 5.55 -16.18 -5.54
CA ARG A 119 6.94 -15.73 -5.35
C ARG A 119 7.03 -14.20 -5.29
N LEU A 120 6.33 -13.50 -6.19
CA LEU A 120 6.31 -12.04 -6.21
C LEU A 120 5.70 -11.47 -4.92
N THR A 121 4.59 -12.05 -4.46
CA THR A 121 3.90 -11.64 -3.24
C THR A 121 4.79 -11.82 -2.01
N ARG A 122 5.47 -12.95 -1.92
CA ARG A 122 6.40 -13.26 -0.82
C ARG A 122 7.60 -12.34 -0.82
N VAL A 123 8.28 -12.19 -1.96
CA VAL A 123 9.41 -11.25 -2.11
C VAL A 123 8.99 -9.83 -1.74
N PHE A 124 7.83 -9.35 -2.20
CA PHE A 124 7.35 -8.03 -1.81
C PHE A 124 7.13 -7.91 -0.30
N THR A 125 6.53 -8.93 0.32
CA THR A 125 6.32 -8.98 1.79
C THR A 125 7.64 -8.93 2.54
N GLN A 126 8.63 -9.72 2.12
CA GLN A 126 9.99 -9.68 2.67
C GLN A 126 10.61 -8.29 2.61
N LYS A 127 10.31 -7.51 1.57
CA LYS A 127 10.85 -6.15 1.39
C LYS A 127 10.15 -5.09 2.23
N ILE A 128 8.98 -5.38 2.79
CA ILE A 128 8.19 -4.41 3.57
C ILE A 128 7.81 -4.89 4.98
N HIS A 129 8.25 -6.07 5.40
CA HIS A 129 7.83 -6.71 6.65
C HIS A 129 8.13 -5.84 7.89
N ASP A 130 9.21 -5.08 7.88
CA ASP A 130 9.63 -4.15 8.94
C ASP A 130 8.77 -2.87 9.00
N LEU A 131 7.95 -2.63 7.96
CA LEU A 131 7.09 -1.46 7.83
C LEU A 131 5.64 -1.75 8.20
N ILE A 132 5.25 -3.03 8.20
CA ILE A 132 3.86 -3.48 8.41
C ILE A 132 3.71 -4.24 9.73
N GLY A 133 2.48 -4.32 10.22
CA GLY A 133 2.17 -5.04 11.44
C GLY A 133 0.80 -4.67 12.01
N ILE A 134 0.32 -5.49 12.95
CA ILE A 134 -1.04 -5.42 13.51
C ILE A 134 -1.37 -4.04 14.09
N HIS A 135 -0.38 -3.37 14.69
CA HIS A 135 -0.53 -2.05 15.31
C HIS A 135 0.20 -0.93 14.55
N THR A 136 0.69 -1.20 13.34
CA THR A 136 1.51 -0.24 12.57
C THR A 136 0.88 0.07 11.23
N ASP A 137 0.75 -0.93 10.36
CA ASP A 137 0.19 -0.81 9.02
C ASP A 137 -0.34 -2.17 8.58
N VAL A 138 -1.64 -2.24 8.26
CA VAL A 138 -2.33 -3.50 7.96
C VAL A 138 -2.77 -3.49 6.48
N PRO A 139 -2.10 -4.27 5.60
CA PRO A 139 -2.50 -4.42 4.21
C PRO A 139 -3.91 -5.01 4.01
N ALA A 140 -4.39 -4.98 2.78
CA ALA A 140 -5.66 -5.57 2.35
C ALA A 140 -5.63 -5.90 0.85
N PRO A 141 -6.62 -6.62 0.32
CA PRO A 141 -6.81 -6.72 -1.12
C PRO A 141 -7.12 -5.36 -1.76
N ASP A 142 -6.80 -5.26 -3.05
CA ASP A 142 -7.24 -4.23 -3.98
C ASP A 142 -7.28 -4.84 -5.40
N MET A 143 -7.31 -4.02 -6.45
CA MET A 143 -7.32 -4.51 -7.83
C MET A 143 -6.10 -5.41 -8.10
N GLY A 144 -6.33 -6.58 -8.69
CA GLY A 144 -5.27 -7.56 -9.00
C GLY A 144 -4.79 -8.40 -7.81
N THR A 145 -5.32 -8.19 -6.61
CA THR A 145 -5.03 -9.02 -5.43
C THR A 145 -6.33 -9.50 -4.77
N ASN A 146 -6.25 -10.58 -3.99
CA ASN A 146 -7.44 -11.21 -3.38
C ASN A 146 -7.08 -11.90 -2.05
N SER A 147 -8.00 -12.73 -1.53
CA SER A 147 -7.79 -13.50 -0.30
C SER A 147 -6.57 -14.44 -0.36
N GLN A 148 -6.29 -15.07 -1.51
CA GLN A 148 -5.11 -15.91 -1.70
C GLN A 148 -3.82 -15.08 -1.60
N THR A 149 -3.80 -13.88 -2.20
CA THR A 149 -2.66 -12.95 -2.03
C THR A 149 -2.45 -12.62 -0.56
N MET A 150 -3.53 -12.34 0.18
CA MET A 150 -3.41 -12.04 1.62
C MET A 150 -2.95 -13.24 2.43
N ALA A 151 -3.33 -14.46 2.06
CA ALA A 151 -2.86 -15.67 2.71
C ALA A 151 -1.34 -15.84 2.56
N TRP A 152 -0.78 -15.58 1.37
CA TRP A 152 0.68 -15.59 1.18
C TRP A 152 1.40 -14.49 1.97
N ILE A 153 0.84 -13.28 2.03
CA ILE A 153 1.41 -12.19 2.84
C ILE A 153 1.42 -12.57 4.33
N LEU A 154 0.30 -13.13 4.82
CA LEU A 154 0.19 -13.58 6.22
C LEU A 154 1.24 -14.64 6.55
N ASP A 155 1.35 -15.67 5.72
CA ASP A 155 2.29 -16.78 5.91
C ASP A 155 3.75 -16.29 5.88
N GLU A 156 4.09 -15.46 4.90
CA GLU A 156 5.44 -14.90 4.77
C GLU A 156 5.77 -13.98 5.96
N TYR A 157 4.87 -13.07 6.32
CA TYR A 157 5.07 -12.16 7.46
C TYR A 157 5.23 -12.92 8.79
N SER A 158 4.41 -13.97 9.00
CA SER A 158 4.48 -14.82 10.19
C SER A 158 5.85 -15.48 10.35
N SER A 159 6.46 -15.88 9.23
CA SER A 159 7.80 -16.48 9.21
C SER A 159 8.89 -15.51 9.69
N PHE A 160 8.79 -14.22 9.38
CA PHE A 160 9.72 -13.18 9.89
C PHE A 160 9.53 -12.88 11.37
N MET A 161 8.28 -12.87 11.83
CA MET A 161 7.97 -12.53 13.21
C MET A 161 8.20 -13.69 14.19
N GLY A 162 8.39 -14.92 13.68
CA GLY A 162 8.46 -16.13 14.52
C GLY A 162 7.16 -16.42 15.25
N ILE A 163 6.05 -15.85 14.80
CA ILE A 163 4.71 -15.97 15.39
C ILE A 163 3.81 -16.56 14.31
N HIS A 164 3.32 -17.78 14.53
CA HIS A 164 2.16 -18.27 13.78
C HIS A 164 0.93 -17.54 14.32
N LEU A 165 0.47 -16.53 13.59
CA LEU A 165 -0.84 -15.93 13.81
C LEU A 165 -1.91 -17.00 13.50
N LEU A 166 -2.33 -17.73 14.53
CA LEU A 166 -3.57 -18.51 14.49
C LEU A 166 -4.72 -17.49 14.35
N LEU A 167 -5.25 -17.36 13.13
CA LEU A 167 -6.50 -16.65 12.87
C LEU A 167 -7.70 -17.48 13.35
#